data_AF-A0A5A7MUX9-F1
#
_entry.id   AF-A0A5A7MUX9-F1
#
_cell.length_a   1.000
_cell.length_b   1.000
_cell.length_c   1.000
_cell.angle_alpha   90.00
_cell.angle_beta   90.00
_cell.angle_gamma   90.00
#
_symmetry.space_group_name_H-M   'P 1'
#
loop_
_entity.id
_entity.type
_entity.pdbx_description
1 polymer ?
#
loop_
_entity_poly.entity_id
_entity_poly.type
_entity_poly.pdbx_seq_one_letter_code
_entity_poly.pdbx_strand_id
1 'polypeptide(L)'
;MTFTYQVDDGNGGTDIASVTITVTGTNDVPIAEATNISAVEDGGAVSGQLVASDVDASDTLTFSLLDGPAEGSVTVNADGSYAFDPADGFQDLAVGESVM
;
A
#
# COMPACT_ATOMS: atom_id res chain seq x y z
N MET A 1 20.81 -0.23 18.02
CA MET A 1 21.94 0.61 17.56
C MET A 1 23.05 0.53 18.59
N THR A 2 24.31 0.37 18.19
CA THR A 2 25.45 0.36 19.11
C THR A 2 26.50 1.35 18.62
N PHE A 3 27.08 2.11 19.54
CA PHE A 3 28.26 2.93 19.26
C PHE A 3 29.32 2.75 20.34
N THR A 4 30.58 3.00 19.98
CA THR A 4 31.71 2.94 20.92
C THR A 4 32.17 4.34 21.29
N TYR A 5 32.74 4.45 22.49
CA TYR A 5 33.40 5.67 22.94
C TYR A 5 34.73 5.31 23.61
N GLN A 6 35.68 6.24 23.55
CA GLN A 6 36.97 6.13 24.20
C GLN A 6 37.02 7.08 25.39
N VAL A 7 37.57 6.62 26.52
CA VAL A 7 37.97 7.47 27.64
C VAL A 7 39.48 7.57 27.63
N ASP A 8 40.00 8.79 27.79
CA ASP A 8 41.43 9.09 27.91
C ASP A 8 41.68 9.74 29.27
N ASP A 9 42.69 9.28 30.00
CA ASP A 9 43.01 9.78 31.35
C ASP A 9 43.92 11.02 31.35
N GLY A 10 44.35 11.49 30.17
CA GLY A 10 45.28 12.61 30.00
C GLY A 10 46.72 12.31 30.42
N ASN A 11 47.02 11.08 30.81
CA ASN A 11 48.33 10.62 31.31
C ASN A 11 48.88 9.43 30.49
N GLY A 12 48.30 9.20 29.30
CA GLY A 12 48.74 8.19 28.34
C GLY A 12 47.97 6.86 28.41
N GLY A 13 46.94 6.77 29.26
CA GLY A 13 46.02 5.63 29.31
C GLY A 13 44.72 5.92 28.55
N THR A 14 44.26 4.93 27.79
CA THR A 14 42.95 4.97 27.14
C THR A 14 42.18 3.67 27.34
N ASP A 15 40.85 3.74 27.34
CA ASP A 15 39.95 2.59 27.39
C ASP A 15 38.78 2.79 26.42
N ILE A 16 38.21 1.70 25.89
CA ILE A 16 37.10 1.73 24.93
C ILE A 16 35.92 0.95 25.50
N ALA A 17 34.75 1.57 25.49
CA ALA A 17 33.50 0.96 25.89
C ALA A 17 32.40 1.16 24.84
N SER A 18 31.34 0.37 24.95
CA SER A 18 30.20 0.35 24.02
C SER A 18 28.92 0.79 24.72
N VAL A 19 28.10 1.58 24.03
CA VAL A 19 26.71 1.86 24.41
C VAL A 19 25.80 1.12 23.44
N THR A 20 24.89 0.32 23.99
CA THR A 20 23.82 -0.32 23.22
C THR A 20 22.51 0.43 23.47
N ILE A 21 21.87 0.85 22.38
CA ILE A 21 20.55 1.48 22.35
C ILE A 21 19.56 0.50 21.73
N THR A 22 18.52 0.16 22.48
CA THR A 22 17.36 -0.60 21.99
C THR A 22 16.24 0.37 21.65
N VAL A 23 15.70 0.26 20.43
CA VAL A 23 14.49 0.97 20.01
C VAL A 23 13.42 -0.08 19.77
N THR A 24 12.26 0.08 20.40
CA THR A 24 11.10 -0.78 20.20
C THR A 24 10.09 -0.03 19.35
N GLY A 25 9.78 -0.57 18.17
CA GLY A 25 8.70 -0.08 17.31
C GLY A 25 7.33 -0.57 17.77
N THR A 26 6.28 0.03 17.22
CA THR A 26 4.90 -0.43 17.30
C THR A 26 4.41 -0.73 15.89
N ASN A 27 3.44 -1.63 15.74
CA ASN A 27 2.76 -1.81 14.45
C ASN A 27 1.97 -0.54 14.12
N ASP A 28 2.24 0.04 12.96
CA ASP A 28 1.53 1.14 12.35
C ASP A 28 0.39 0.60 11.45
N VAL A 29 -0.45 1.50 10.93
CA VAL A 29 -1.55 1.14 10.02
C VAL A 29 -1.17 1.38 8.57
N PRO A 30 -1.59 0.53 7.63
CA PRO A 30 -1.25 0.71 6.22
C PRO A 30 -2.02 1.88 5.61
N ILE A 31 -1.41 2.50 4.60
CA ILE A 31 -1.96 3.59 3.81
C ILE A 31 -2.22 3.10 2.39
N ALA A 32 -3.48 3.13 1.95
CA ALA A 32 -3.88 2.80 0.58
C ALA A 32 -3.76 4.01 -0.35
N GLU A 33 -3.35 3.78 -1.60
CA GLU A 33 -3.27 4.80 -2.63
C GLU A 33 -4.52 4.78 -3.53
N ALA A 34 -5.07 5.96 -3.82
CA ALA A 34 -6.20 6.08 -4.74
C ALA A 34 -5.75 5.78 -6.19
N THR A 35 -6.50 4.92 -6.87
CA THR A 35 -6.26 4.56 -8.27
C THR A 35 -7.48 4.97 -9.10
N ASN A 36 -7.23 5.57 -10.27
CA ASN A 36 -8.27 5.91 -11.24
C ASN A 36 -8.03 5.11 -12.53
N ILE A 37 -9.10 4.55 -13.08
CA ILE A 37 -9.11 3.85 -14.36
C ILE A 37 -10.38 4.21 -15.12
N SER A 38 -10.33 4.17 -16.45
CA SER A 38 -11.50 4.35 -17.31
C SER A 38 -11.81 3.05 -18.03
N ALA A 39 -13.07 2.66 -18.00
CA ALA A 39 -13.63 1.59 -18.82
C ALA A 39 -14.56 2.19 -19.87
N VAL A 40 -14.76 1.46 -20.97
CA VAL A 40 -15.75 1.82 -21.99
C VAL A 40 -16.98 0.94 -21.76
N GLU A 41 -18.17 1.51 -21.82
CA GLU A 41 -19.42 0.74 -21.86
C GLU A 41 -19.36 -0.32 -22.97
N ASP A 42 -19.90 -1.51 -22.72
CA ASP A 42 -19.76 -2.68 -23.60
C ASP A 42 -18.31 -3.08 -23.98
N GLY A 43 -17.33 -2.45 -23.33
CA GLY A 43 -15.92 -2.74 -23.50
C GLY A 43 -15.52 -4.03 -22.79
N GLY A 44 -14.31 -4.48 -23.08
CA GLY A 44 -13.71 -5.56 -22.29
C GLY A 44 -13.38 -5.11 -20.87
N ALA A 45 -13.26 -6.08 -19.97
CA ALA A 45 -12.82 -5.83 -18.61
C ALA A 45 -11.48 -5.08 -18.56
N VAL A 46 -11.38 -4.13 -17.65
CA VAL A 46 -10.15 -3.39 -17.34
C VAL A 46 -9.55 -3.95 -16.05
N SER A 47 -8.22 -4.03 -15.99
CA SER A 47 -7.51 -4.59 -14.85
C SER A 47 -6.36 -3.71 -14.40
N GLY A 48 -5.94 -3.92 -13.15
CA GLY A 48 -4.85 -3.16 -12.56
C GLY A 48 -4.37 -3.77 -11.25
N GLN A 49 -3.54 -2.99 -10.55
CA GLN A 49 -2.95 -3.33 -9.26
C GLN A 49 -3.25 -2.21 -8.28
N LEU A 50 -3.84 -2.56 -7.13
CA LEU A 50 -3.95 -1.68 -5.99
C LEU A 50 -2.59 -1.51 -5.33
N VAL A 51 -2.31 -0.29 -4.88
CA VAL A 51 -1.06 0.06 -4.22
C VAL A 51 -1.38 0.50 -2.79
N ALA A 52 -0.60 -0.01 -1.84
CA ALA A 52 -0.61 0.42 -0.46
C ALA A 52 0.81 0.36 0.09
N SER A 53 1.06 1.08 1.18
CA SER A 53 2.33 1.08 1.89
C SER A 53 2.11 0.98 3.38
N ASP A 54 3.08 0.41 4.08
CA ASP A 54 3.18 0.43 5.53
C ASP A 54 4.63 0.77 5.89
N VAL A 55 4.81 1.54 6.97
CA VAL A 55 6.15 1.92 7.45
C VAL A 55 6.84 0.72 8.09
N ASP A 56 6.08 -0.27 8.56
CA ASP A 56 6.58 -1.54 9.05
C ASP A 56 6.95 -2.47 7.89
N ALA A 57 8.22 -2.42 7.48
CA ALA A 57 8.71 -3.17 6.32
C ALA A 57 8.61 -4.70 6.44
N SER A 58 8.31 -5.26 7.62
CA SER A 58 8.07 -6.68 7.82
C SER A 58 6.63 -7.11 7.54
N ASP A 59 5.72 -6.17 7.39
CA ASP A 59 4.30 -6.46 7.24
C ASP A 59 3.98 -6.95 5.83
N THR A 60 3.07 -7.92 5.74
CA THR A 60 2.51 -8.39 4.47
C THR A 60 1.13 -7.78 4.31
N LEU A 61 0.96 -6.95 3.27
CA LEU A 61 -0.31 -6.31 2.97
C LEU A 61 -1.21 -7.26 2.17
N THR A 62 -2.51 -7.25 2.50
CA THR A 62 -3.54 -8.01 1.79
C THR A 62 -4.71 -7.11 1.46
N PHE A 63 -5.36 -7.40 0.33
CA PHE A 63 -6.45 -6.58 -0.20
C PHE A 63 -7.76 -7.35 -0.23
N SER A 64 -8.87 -6.64 -0.09
CA SER A 64 -10.21 -7.22 -0.24
C SER A 64 -11.18 -6.16 -0.72
N LEU A 65 -12.21 -6.59 -1.44
CA LEU A 65 -13.32 -5.74 -1.83
C LEU A 65 -14.27 -5.60 -0.63
N LEU A 66 -14.54 -4.37 -0.21
CA LEU A 66 -15.50 -4.11 0.86
C LEU A 66 -16.92 -4.02 0.30
N ASP A 67 -17.12 -3.13 -0.67
CA ASP A 67 -18.38 -2.91 -1.36
C ASP A 67 -18.13 -2.84 -2.87
N GLY A 68 -18.99 -3.49 -3.65
CA GLY A 68 -18.97 -3.44 -5.11
C GLY A 68 -19.68 -2.20 -5.67
N PRO A 69 -19.49 -1.90 -6.97
CA PRO A 69 -20.23 -0.83 -7.64
C PRO A 69 -21.72 -1.19 -7.78
N ALA A 70 -22.56 -0.18 -7.99
CA ALA A 70 -23.98 -0.39 -8.28
C ALA A 70 -24.22 -1.02 -9.67
N GLU A 71 -23.32 -0.77 -10.60
CA GLU A 71 -23.36 -1.21 -12.00
C GLU A 71 -22.01 -1.81 -12.41
N GLY A 72 -22.05 -2.79 -13.31
CA GLY A 72 -20.89 -3.62 -13.63
C GLY A 72 -20.49 -4.56 -12.49
N SER A 73 -19.28 -5.13 -12.57
CA SER A 73 -18.75 -5.99 -11.52
C SER A 73 -17.26 -5.78 -11.30
N VAL A 74 -16.80 -5.91 -10.06
CA VAL A 74 -15.39 -5.81 -9.70
C VAL A 74 -14.97 -7.03 -8.88
N THR A 75 -13.77 -7.53 -9.16
CA THR A 75 -13.09 -8.52 -8.34
C THR A 75 -11.78 -7.93 -7.84
N VAL A 76 -11.48 -8.09 -6.55
CA VAL A 76 -10.20 -7.71 -5.92
C VAL A 76 -9.60 -8.96 -5.29
N ASN A 77 -8.38 -9.31 -5.69
CA ASN A 77 -7.63 -10.42 -5.13
C ASN A 77 -6.77 -9.96 -3.95
N ALA A 78 -6.36 -10.92 -3.11
CA ALA A 78 -5.57 -10.63 -1.90
C ALA A 78 -4.19 -10.01 -2.18
N ASP A 79 -3.63 -10.21 -3.38
CA ASP A 79 -2.39 -9.59 -3.83
C ASP A 79 -2.58 -8.14 -4.35
N GLY A 80 -3.81 -7.65 -4.36
CA GLY A 80 -4.18 -6.32 -4.84
C GLY A 80 -4.43 -6.24 -6.34
N SER A 81 -4.28 -7.34 -7.10
CA SER A 81 -4.75 -7.36 -8.48
C SER A 81 -6.27 -7.25 -8.51
N TYR A 82 -6.79 -6.45 -9.44
CA TYR A 82 -8.23 -6.27 -9.61
C TYR A 82 -8.64 -6.30 -11.08
N ALA A 83 -9.91 -6.61 -11.31
CA ALA A 83 -10.56 -6.50 -12.61
C ALA A 83 -11.96 -5.90 -12.45
N PHE A 84 -12.29 -4.93 -13.28
CA PHE A 84 -13.63 -4.36 -13.42
C PHE A 84 -14.18 -4.70 -14.79
N ASP A 85 -15.38 -5.25 -14.84
CA ASP A 85 -16.12 -5.57 -16.06
C ASP A 85 -17.38 -4.69 -16.13
N PRO A 86 -17.46 -3.76 -17.11
CA PRO A 86 -18.65 -2.94 -17.28
C PRO A 86 -19.87 -3.76 -17.72
N ALA A 87 -19.67 -4.81 -18.53
CA ALA A 87 -20.73 -5.61 -19.16
C ALA A 87 -21.94 -4.75 -19.62
N ASP A 88 -23.16 -5.26 -19.48
CA ASP A 88 -24.41 -4.52 -19.74
C ASP A 88 -24.78 -3.57 -18.57
N GLY A 89 -23.83 -3.20 -17.71
CA GLY A 89 -24.08 -2.41 -16.50
C GLY A 89 -24.46 -0.96 -16.78
N PHE A 90 -24.08 -0.41 -17.92
CA PHE A 90 -24.13 1.03 -18.22
C PHE A 90 -24.95 1.38 -19.48
N GLN A 91 -25.92 0.54 -19.84
CA GLN A 91 -26.70 0.71 -21.10
C GLN A 91 -27.66 1.91 -21.09
N ASP A 92 -27.75 2.62 -19.98
CA ASP A 92 -28.51 3.84 -19.81
C ASP A 92 -27.69 5.10 -20.14
N LEU A 93 -26.37 4.99 -20.31
CA LEU A 93 -25.52 6.10 -20.75
C LEU A 93 -25.75 6.38 -22.25
N ALA A 94 -25.87 7.67 -22.61
CA ALA A 94 -25.82 8.07 -24.01
C ALA A 94 -24.37 8.29 -24.48
N VAL A 95 -24.17 8.27 -25.81
CA VAL A 95 -22.86 8.51 -26.42
C VAL A 95 -22.24 9.81 -25.90
N GLY A 96 -21.09 9.69 -25.24
CA GLY A 96 -20.32 10.81 -24.70
C GLY A 96 -20.70 11.24 -23.28
N GLU A 97 -21.62 10.53 -22.62
CA GLU A 97 -21.93 10.72 -21.21
C GLU A 97 -20.93 9.96 -20.31
N SER A 98 -20.86 10.38 -19.05
CA SER A 98 -20.04 9.73 -18.01
C SER A 98 -20.76 9.88 -16.68
N VAL A 99 -20.67 8.86 -15.83
CA VAL A 99 -21.15 8.94 -14.45
C VAL A 99 -20.25 9.89 -13.64
N MET A 100 -20.86 10.71 -12.77
CA MET A 100 -20.18 11.74 -11.96
C MET A 100 -19.55 11.19 -10.68
#